data_AF-A0A2S6RUU6-F1
#
_entry.id   AF-A0A2S6RUU6-F1
#
_cell.length_a   1.000
_cell.length_b   1.000
_cell.length_c   1.000
_cell.angle_alpha   90.00
_cell.angle_beta   90.00
_cell.angle_gamma   90.00
#
_symmetry.space_group_name_H-M   'P 1'
#
loop_
_entity.id
_entity.type
_entity.pdbx_description
1 polymer ?
#
loop_
_entity_poly.entity_id
_entity_poly.type
_entity_poly.pdbx_seq_one_letter_code
_entity_poly.pdbx_strand_id
1 'polypeptide(L)' 'MAEELSFYDVKTKKKFNTSDYRIEDKAGRKFAVTKSQEGSHECWRVVSKDFAAANGG' A
#
# COMPACT_ATOMS: atom_id res chain seq x y z
N MET A 1 -3.24 11.33 -10.81
CA MET A 1 -3.85 11.63 -9.50
C MET A 1 -3.46 10.47 -8.62
N ALA A 2 -2.64 10.67 -7.58
CA ALA A 2 -2.29 9.58 -6.67
C ALA A 2 -3.55 9.21 -5.88
N GLU A 3 -4.09 8.02 -6.11
CA GLU A 3 -5.29 7.57 -5.40
C GLU A 3 -4.94 7.29 -3.94
N GLU A 4 -5.75 7.78 -3.01
CA GLU A 4 -5.53 7.52 -1.58
C GLU A 4 -5.85 6.05 -1.28
N LEU A 5 -4.82 5.27 -0.93
CA LEU A 5 -5.01 3.88 -0.53
C LEU A 5 -5.34 3.79 0.95
N SER A 6 -6.38 3.03 1.26
CA SER A 6 -6.64 2.60 2.63
C SER A 6 -5.73 1.43 2.98
N PHE A 7 -4.80 1.62 3.90
CA PHE A 7 -4.00 0.54 4.47
C PHE A 7 -4.58 0.08 5.79
N TYR A 8 -4.39 -1.22 6.08
CA TYR A 8 -4.77 -1.81 7.35
C TYR A 8 -3.52 -2.25 8.08
N ASP A 9 -3.27 -1.62 9.21
CA ASP A 9 -2.19 -1.99 10.10
C ASP A 9 -2.67 -3.14 10.99
N VAL A 10 -2.21 -4.35 10.70
CA VAL A 10 -2.58 -5.54 11.49
C VAL A 10 -1.99 -5.51 12.90
N LYS A 11 -0.92 -4.74 13.15
CA LYS A 11 -0.30 -4.64 14.47
C LYS A 11 -1.08 -3.69 15.36
N THR A 12 -1.38 -2.49 14.87
CA THR A 12 -2.15 -1.49 15.63
C THR A 12 -3.66 -1.68 15.51
N LYS A 13 -4.10 -2.55 14.58
CA LYS A 13 -5.51 -2.80 14.22
C LYS A 13 -6.24 -1.53 13.78
N LYS A 14 -5.49 -0.56 13.25
CA LYS A 14 -6.03 0.70 12.72
C LYS A 14 -5.98 0.70 11.20
N LYS A 15 -6.94 1.41 10.62
CA LYS A 15 -6.97 1.69 9.18
C LYS A 15 -6.54 3.13 8.99
N PHE A 16 -5.72 3.38 7.99
CA PHE A 16 -5.29 4.74 7.63
C PHE A 16 -5.25 4.88 6.11
N ASN A 17 -5.40 6.11 5.64
CA ASN A 17 -5.44 6.45 4.24
C ASN A 17 -4.11 7.15 3.92
N THR A 18 -3.42 6.74 2.87
CA THR A 18 -2.23 7.46 2.41
C THR A 18 -2.09 7.34 0.89
N SER A 19 -1.65 8.44 0.28
CA SER A 19 -1.21 8.49 -1.12
C SER A 19 0.29 8.17 -1.24
N ASP A 20 1.02 8.18 -0.13
CA ASP A 20 2.45 7.87 -0.07
C ASP A 20 2.63 6.36 0.11
N TYR A 21 2.76 5.66 -1.01
CA TYR A 21 3.05 4.24 -1.04
C TYR A 21 3.88 3.90 -2.26
N ARG A 22 4.71 2.86 -2.15
CA ARG A 22 5.44 2.29 -3.27
C ARG A 22 4.73 1.04 -3.77
N ILE A 23 4.61 0.90 -5.08
CA ILE A 23 4.16 -0.36 -5.70
C ILE A 23 5.39 -1.25 -5.88
N GLU A 24 5.39 -2.43 -5.25
CA GLU A 24 6.35 -3.50 -5.50
C GLU A 24 5.67 -4.67 -6.20
N ASP A 25 6.27 -5.17 -7.26
CA ASP A 25 5.93 -6.45 -7.86
C ASP A 25 6.73 -7.58 -7.21
N LYS A 26 6.02 -8.59 -6.72
CA LYS A 26 6.63 -9.78 -6.12
C LYS A 26 5.87 -11.02 -6.55
N ALA A 27 6.57 -11.98 -7.14
CA ALA A 27 6.00 -13.25 -7.61
C ALA A 27 4.75 -13.08 -8.51
N GLY A 28 4.76 -12.07 -9.40
CA GLY A 28 3.65 -11.79 -10.33
C GLY A 28 2.43 -11.10 -9.71
N ARG A 29 2.47 -10.79 -8.41
CA ARG A 29 1.47 -9.97 -7.71
C ARG A 29 2.04 -8.60 -7.40
N LYS A 30 1.17 -7.59 -7.40
CA LYS A 30 1.55 -6.22 -7.05
C LYS A 30 1.12 -5.92 -5.62
N PHE A 31 2.02 -5.30 -4.88
CA PHE A 31 1.85 -4.95 -3.48
C PHE A 31 2.09 -3.46 -3.34
N ALA A 32 1.11 -2.76 -2.77
CA ALA A 32 1.35 -1.42 -2.29
C ALA A 32 2.01 -1.55 -0.90
N VAL A 33 3.18 -0.96 -0.75
CA VAL A 33 3.96 -0.94 0.48
C VAL A 33 4.04 0.50 0.95
N THR A 34 3.60 0.75 2.18
CA THR A 34 3.72 2.06 2.81
C THR A 34 4.29 1.91 4.22
N LYS A 35 4.83 3.00 4.79
CA LYS A 35 5.23 3.01 6.20
C LYS A 35 4.00 3.25 7.07
N SER A 36 3.91 2.54 8.19
CA SER A 36 2.85 2.82 9.16
C SER A 36 3.02 4.23 9.73
N GLN A 37 1.91 4.96 9.90
CA GLN A 37 1.92 6.29 10.53
C GLN A 37 2.24 6.22 12.03
N GLU A 38 2.03 5.07 12.67
CA GLU A 38 2.12 4.92 14.13
C GLU A 38 3.24 3.96 14.57
N GLY A 39 3.87 3.25 13.63
CA GLY A 39 4.95 2.30 13.93
C GLY A 39 6.06 2.27 12.90
N SER A 40 7.23 1.75 13.28
CA SER A 40 8.40 1.61 12.39
C SER A 40 8.30 0.44 11.40
N HIS A 41 7.11 -0.11 11.16
CA HIS A 41 6.90 -1.25 10.26
C HIS A 41 6.26 -0.84 8.94
N GLU A 42 6.49 -1.66 7.91
CA GLU A 42 5.91 -1.48 6.59
C GLU A 42 4.56 -2.23 6.49
N CYS A 43 3.54 -1.55 5.99
CA CYS A 43 2.22 -2.10 5.71
C CYS A 43 2.15 -2.54 4.25
N TRP A 44 1.89 -3.84 4.04
CA TRP A 44 1.84 -4.45 2.72
C TRP A 44 0.39 -4.75 2.36
N ARG A 45 -0.12 -4.14 1.29
CA ARG A 45 -1.47 -4.37 0.77
C ARG A 45 -1.38 -4.98 -0.62
N VAL A 46 -2.02 -6.13 -0.82
CA VAL A 46 -2.18 -6.70 -2.16
C VAL A 46 -3.07 -5.77 -2.98
N VAL A 47 -2.60 -5.38 -4.15
CA VAL A 47 -3.34 -4.57 -5.11
C VAL A 47 -3.42 -5.28 -6.45
N SER A 48 -4.50 -5.03 -7.18
CA SER A 48 -4.70 -5.57 -8.51
C SER A 48 -3.69 -4.99 -9.50
N LYS A 49 -3.44 -5.72 -10.58
CA LYS A 49 -2.54 -5.29 -11.65
C LYS A 49 -2.93 -3.93 -12.23
N ASP A 50 -4.22 -3.70 -12.48
CA ASP A 50 -4.78 -2.43 -12.94
C ASP A 50 -4.52 -1.28 -11.97
N PHE A 51 -4.83 -1.46 -10.68
CA PHE A 51 -4.63 -0.42 -9.67
C PHE A 51 -3.18 0.04 -9.61
N ALA A 52 -2.27 -0.93 -9.61
CA ALA A 52 -0.85 -0.67 -9.57
C ALA A 52 -0.26 -0.22 -10.91
N ALA A 53 -0.96 -0.39 -12.03
CA ALA A 53 -0.61 0.25 -13.30
C ALA A 53 -1.08 1.72 -13.33
N ALA A 54 -2.26 2.01 -12.76
CA ALA A 54 -2.79 3.36 -12.66
C ALA A 54 -2.02 4.25 -11.68
N ASN A 55 -1.43 3.67 -10.64
CA ASN A 55 -0.73 4.40 -9.57
C ASN A 55 0.79 4.19 -9.55
N GLY A 56 1.32 3.28 -10.38
CA GLY A 56 2.76 2.98 -10.48
C GLY A 56 3.40 3.44 -11.78
N GLY A 57 2.78 4.39 -12.48
CA GLY A 57 3.23 4.96 -13.76
C GLY A 57 3.52 6.44 -13.66
#